data_AF-A0A3D5YT63-F1
#
_entry.id   AF-A0A3D5YT63-F1
#
_cell.length_a   1.000
_cell.length_b   1.000
_cell.length_c   1.000
_cell.angle_alpha   90.00
_cell.angle_beta   90.00
_cell.angle_gamma   90.00
#
_symmetry.space_group_name_H-M   'P 1'
#
loop_
_entity.id
_entity.type
_entity.pdbx_description
1 polymer ?
#
loop_
_entity_poly.entity_id
_entity_poly.type
_entity_poly.pdbx_seq_one_letter_code
_entity_poly.pdbx_strand_id
1 'polypeptide(L)'
;MLNKVMLGLIGFLLIGCSSNSNVSVSKIASAPENASMPVKSAASEPVMVGGWAPVFFTGFDKTQLANIADGINQGRIKRAVVSYPTRMQTLAGKIHDYLQQQTKQPIAMKSVELKDTDQVKYNLKQVIVTLYFN
;
A
#
# COMPACT_ATOMS: atom_id res chain seq x y z
N MET A 1 9.62 53.21 13.02
CA MET A 1 10.39 52.54 14.10
C MET A 1 10.63 51.11 13.67
N LEU A 2 11.90 50.73 13.60
CA LEU A 2 12.42 49.46 13.10
C LEU A 2 12.67 48.53 14.29
N ASN A 3 12.26 47.26 14.21
CA ASN A 3 12.88 46.14 14.94
C ASN A 3 12.58 44.84 14.16
N LYS A 4 13.56 44.35 13.38
CA LYS A 4 14.49 43.24 13.71
C LYS A 4 13.74 41.90 13.88
N VAL A 5 13.55 41.13 12.80
CA VAL A 5 14.44 40.05 12.30
C VAL A 5 14.76 39.01 13.38
N MET A 6 14.23 37.79 13.23
CA MET A 6 15.06 36.59 13.36
C MET A 6 14.56 35.47 12.45
N LEU A 7 15.43 35.16 11.49
CA LEU A 7 15.39 34.06 10.53
C LEU A 7 15.91 32.79 11.25
N GLY A 8 15.20 31.67 11.15
CA GLY A 8 15.67 30.38 11.68
C GLY A 8 15.56 29.31 10.60
N LEU A 9 16.64 29.13 9.85
CA LEU A 9 16.78 28.16 8.75
C LEU A 9 17.41 26.85 9.28
N ILE A 10 16.88 25.72 8.78
CA ILE A 10 17.55 24.43 8.49
C ILE A 10 17.96 23.52 9.66
N GLY A 11 17.43 22.29 9.57
CA GLY A 11 18.00 21.08 10.18
C GLY A 11 17.56 19.82 9.43
N PHE A 12 18.04 19.63 8.20
CA PHE A 12 17.96 18.35 7.48
C PHE A 12 18.88 17.34 8.18
N LEU A 13 18.31 16.35 8.86
CA LEU A 13 19.04 15.19 9.36
C LEU A 13 19.25 14.21 8.19
N LEU A 14 20.36 14.37 7.48
CA LEU A 14 20.90 13.32 6.62
C LEU A 14 21.66 12.31 7.49
N ILE A 15 21.06 11.13 7.68
CA ILE A 15 21.75 9.97 8.25
C ILE A 15 22.69 9.44 7.16
N GLY A 16 23.96 9.84 7.22
CA GLY A 16 25.02 9.25 6.43
C GLY A 16 25.52 7.96 7.08
N CYS A 17 25.37 6.82 6.39
CA CYS A 17 26.11 5.62 6.75
C CYS A 17 27.58 5.79 6.36
N SER A 18 28.44 5.84 7.38
CA SER A 18 29.90 5.87 7.28
C SER A 18 30.44 4.68 6.49
N SER A 19 31.31 4.95 5.51
CA SER A 19 32.09 3.94 4.81
C SER A 19 33.26 3.50 5.70
N ASN A 20 33.43 2.21 5.90
CA ASN A 20 34.54 1.65 6.65
C ASN A 20 35.78 1.61 5.74
N SER A 21 36.60 2.67 5.76
CA SER A 21 37.94 2.66 5.16
C SER A 21 38.94 2.29 6.25
N ASN A 22 39.50 1.08 6.17
CA ASN A 22 40.73 0.77 6.89
C ASN A 22 41.81 0.26 5.93
N VAL A 23 43.03 0.65 6.27
CA VAL A 23 44.12 0.99 5.37
C VAL A 23 44.95 -0.22 4.91
N SER A 24 45.46 -0.05 3.69
CA SER A 24 46.43 -0.78 2.89
C SER A 24 47.62 -1.43 3.62
N VAL A 25 48.17 -2.52 3.06
CA VAL A 25 49.48 -2.57 2.37
C VAL A 25 49.79 -4.02 1.92
N SER A 26 50.06 -4.21 0.62
CA SER A 26 51.22 -4.97 0.09
C SER A 26 51.28 -4.84 -1.44
N LYS A 27 52.39 -4.28 -1.91
CA LYS A 27 52.85 -4.11 -3.30
C LYS A 27 53.02 -5.51 -3.96
N ILE A 28 52.70 -5.72 -5.24
CA ILE A 28 53.64 -5.72 -6.40
C ILE A 28 52.88 -6.03 -7.73
N ALA A 29 53.28 -5.31 -8.80
CA ALA A 29 53.26 -5.59 -10.25
C ALA A 29 51.96 -5.60 -11.10
N SER A 30 51.84 -4.54 -11.90
CA SER A 30 51.67 -4.48 -13.37
C SER A 30 50.69 -5.41 -14.12
N ALA A 31 49.54 -4.86 -14.54
CA ALA A 31 48.93 -4.98 -15.88
C ALA A 31 47.67 -4.08 -15.96
N PRO A 32 47.33 -3.45 -17.11
CA PRO A 32 46.09 -2.70 -17.24
C PRO A 32 44.96 -3.66 -17.63
N GLU A 33 44.21 -4.16 -16.66
CA GLU A 33 42.97 -4.89 -16.93
C GLU A 33 41.78 -3.94 -16.82
N ASN A 34 41.11 -3.81 -17.97
CA ASN A 34 39.88 -3.07 -18.17
C ASN A 34 38.75 -3.75 -17.37
N ALA A 35 38.69 -3.50 -16.06
CA ALA A 35 37.67 -4.10 -15.20
C ALA A 35 36.39 -3.27 -15.28
N SER A 36 35.57 -3.59 -16.28
CA SER A 36 34.15 -3.22 -16.33
C SER A 36 33.51 -3.59 -14.99
N MET A 37 33.21 -2.59 -14.17
CA MET A 37 32.48 -2.81 -12.92
C MET A 37 31.16 -3.52 -13.26
N PRO A 38 30.78 -4.60 -12.55
CA PRO A 38 29.52 -5.25 -12.80
C PRO A 38 28.42 -4.23 -12.46
N VAL A 39 27.62 -3.89 -13.47
CA VAL A 39 26.42 -3.07 -13.28
C VAL A 39 25.60 -3.77 -12.20
N LYS A 40 25.46 -3.12 -11.04
CA LYS A 40 24.60 -3.59 -9.95
C LYS A 40 23.20 -3.71 -10.53
N SER A 41 22.81 -4.93 -10.90
CA SER A 41 21.47 -5.22 -11.39
C SER A 41 20.49 -4.66 -10.35
N ALA A 42 19.67 -3.70 -10.76
CA ALA A 42 18.60 -3.22 -9.91
C ALA A 42 17.79 -4.45 -9.52
N ALA A 43 17.63 -4.68 -8.21
CA ALA A 43 16.84 -5.80 -7.72
C ALA A 43 15.46 -5.70 -8.38
N SER A 44 15.09 -6.71 -9.17
CA SER A 44 13.79 -6.74 -9.84
C SER A 44 12.71 -6.60 -8.78
N GLU A 45 11.77 -5.67 -9.00
CA GLU A 45 10.66 -5.48 -8.09
C GLU A 45 9.93 -6.82 -7.88
N PRO A 46 9.55 -7.14 -6.62
CA PRO A 46 8.87 -8.39 -6.33
C PRO A 46 7.58 -8.47 -7.16
N VAL A 47 7.46 -9.52 -7.97
CA VAL A 47 6.25 -9.82 -8.73
C VAL A 47 5.20 -10.32 -7.74
N MET A 48 4.10 -9.59 -7.56
CA MET A 48 2.94 -10.13 -6.86
C MET A 48 2.36 -11.29 -7.66
N VAL A 49 2.36 -12.49 -7.08
CA VAL A 49 1.78 -13.72 -7.63
C VAL A 49 0.61 -14.14 -6.75
N GLY A 50 -0.55 -14.42 -7.35
CA GLY A 50 -1.82 -14.84 -6.75
C GLY A 50 -2.17 -14.30 -5.37
N GLY A 51 -3.24 -13.51 -5.20
CA GLY A 51 -3.71 -13.22 -3.84
C GLY A 51 -5.07 -12.56 -3.70
N TRP A 52 -5.67 -12.72 -2.53
CA TRP A 52 -6.79 -11.89 -2.09
C TRP A 52 -6.61 -11.47 -0.64
N ALA A 53 -7.10 -10.29 -0.29
CA ALA A 53 -7.08 -9.78 1.08
C ALA A 53 -8.43 -9.12 1.43
N PRO A 54 -8.99 -9.40 2.61
CA PRO A 54 -10.19 -8.71 3.08
C PRO A 54 -9.82 -7.40 3.80
N VAL A 55 -10.59 -6.36 3.54
CA VAL A 55 -10.57 -5.11 4.33
C VAL A 55 -11.94 -4.95 4.99
N PHE A 56 -11.95 -4.76 6.30
CA PHE A 56 -13.17 -4.73 7.11
C PHE A 56 -13.54 -3.29 7.46
N PHE A 57 -14.80 -2.92 7.22
CA PHE A 57 -15.34 -1.60 7.48
C PHE A 57 -16.54 -1.69 8.42
N THR A 58 -16.44 -1.08 9.60
CA THR A 58 -17.56 -0.84 10.52
C THR A 58 -18.18 0.54 10.34
N GLY A 59 -17.54 1.41 9.56
CA GLY A 59 -17.98 2.76 9.21
C GLY A 59 -17.34 3.22 7.90
N PHE A 60 -17.65 4.45 7.49
CA PHE A 60 -17.11 5.03 6.25
C PHE A 60 -15.73 5.66 6.53
N ASP A 61 -14.67 4.95 6.15
CA ASP A 61 -13.28 5.44 6.25
C ASP A 61 -12.80 5.91 4.88
N LYS A 62 -12.87 7.23 4.66
CA LYS A 62 -12.48 7.84 3.38
C LYS A 62 -10.99 7.63 3.06
N THR A 63 -10.13 7.67 4.07
CA THR A 63 -8.67 7.54 3.87
C THR A 63 -8.32 6.15 3.41
N GLN A 64 -8.86 5.12 4.07
CA GLN A 64 -8.64 3.74 3.66
C GLN A 64 -9.24 3.45 2.27
N LEU A 65 -10.42 3.99 1.98
CA LEU A 65 -11.03 3.86 0.65
C LEU A 65 -10.24 4.58 -0.44
N ALA A 66 -9.63 5.73 -0.15
CA ALA A 66 -8.74 6.44 -1.08
C ALA A 66 -7.51 5.59 -1.40
N ASN A 67 -6.87 4.99 -0.40
CA ASN A 67 -5.73 4.09 -0.61
C ASN A 67 -6.08 2.86 -1.47
N ILE A 68 -7.29 2.31 -1.30
CA ILE A 68 -7.80 1.22 -2.14
C ILE A 68 -8.01 1.71 -3.58
N ALA A 69 -8.66 2.86 -3.76
CA ALA A 69 -8.89 3.44 -5.08
C ALA A 69 -7.58 3.73 -5.81
N ASP A 70 -6.58 4.28 -5.13
CA ASP A 70 -5.23 4.50 -5.67
C ASP A 70 -4.57 3.18 -6.07
N GLY A 71 -4.71 2.13 -5.26
CA GLY A 71 -4.21 0.80 -5.59
C GLY A 71 -4.87 0.20 -6.83
N ILE A 72 -6.16 0.45 -7.05
CA ILE A 72 -6.89 0.04 -8.27
C ILE A 72 -6.39 0.85 -9.47
N ASN A 73 -6.30 2.17 -9.36
CA ASN A 73 -5.87 3.06 -10.44
C ASN A 73 -4.42 2.81 -10.87
N GLN A 74 -3.55 2.44 -9.93
CA GLN A 74 -2.15 2.06 -10.20
C GLN A 74 -2.02 0.61 -10.69
N GLY A 75 -3.12 -0.14 -10.80
CA GLY A 75 -3.12 -1.53 -11.27
C GLY A 75 -2.52 -2.54 -10.28
N ARG A 76 -2.24 -2.13 -9.03
CA ARG A 76 -1.78 -3.00 -7.93
C ARG A 76 -2.91 -3.89 -7.44
N ILE A 77 -4.14 -3.38 -7.40
CA ILE A 77 -5.36 -4.14 -7.12
C ILE A 77 -6.08 -4.35 -8.45
N LYS A 78 -6.33 -5.61 -8.83
CA LYS A 78 -6.98 -5.94 -10.10
C LYS A 78 -8.50 -5.90 -10.02
N ARG A 79 -9.06 -6.18 -8.85
CA ARG A 79 -10.51 -6.22 -8.63
C ARG A 79 -10.83 -6.02 -7.16
N ALA A 80 -11.96 -5.36 -6.89
CA ALA A 80 -12.55 -5.27 -5.56
C ALA A 80 -13.99 -5.80 -5.58
N VAL A 81 -14.38 -6.48 -4.50
CA VAL A 81 -15.76 -6.95 -4.29
C VAL A 81 -16.23 -6.52 -2.91
N VAL A 82 -17.36 -5.84 -2.83
CA VAL A 82 -18.00 -5.41 -1.59
C VAL A 82 -19.00 -6.49 -1.17
N SER A 83 -18.66 -7.23 -0.12
CA SER A 83 -19.56 -8.20 0.52
C SER A 83 -20.12 -7.63 1.81
N TYR A 84 -21.41 -7.78 2.05
CA TYR A 84 -22.06 -7.17 3.22
C TYR A 84 -23.27 -7.98 3.68
N PRO A 85 -23.55 -8.01 4.98
CA PRO A 85 -24.84 -8.47 5.47
C PRO A 85 -25.93 -7.43 5.20
N THR A 86 -27.17 -7.87 4.98
CA THR A 86 -28.30 -7.01 4.59
C THR A 86 -28.45 -5.76 5.46
N ARG A 87 -28.26 -5.87 6.78
CA ARG A 87 -28.33 -4.74 7.72
C ARG A 87 -27.26 -3.66 7.52
N MET A 88 -26.19 -3.95 6.79
CA MET A 88 -25.09 -3.03 6.49
C MET A 88 -25.20 -2.43 5.07
N GLN A 89 -26.33 -2.65 4.36
CA GLN A 89 -26.54 -2.22 2.98
C GLN A 89 -26.23 -0.74 2.76
N THR A 90 -26.64 0.15 3.67
CA THR A 90 -26.37 1.58 3.55
C THR A 90 -24.88 1.90 3.56
N LEU A 91 -24.10 1.27 4.44
CA LEU A 91 -22.65 1.46 4.47
C LEU A 91 -22.00 0.85 3.22
N ALA A 92 -22.44 -0.34 2.82
CA ALA A 92 -21.94 -1.03 1.64
C ALA A 92 -22.15 -0.22 0.36
N GLY A 93 -23.33 0.39 0.20
CA GLY A 93 -23.63 1.29 -0.92
C GLY A 93 -22.70 2.50 -0.94
N LYS A 94 -22.49 3.17 0.20
CA LYS A 94 -21.55 4.31 0.28
C LYS A 94 -20.12 3.93 -0.11
N ILE A 95 -19.64 2.78 0.37
CA ILE A 95 -18.30 2.25 0.05
C ILE A 95 -18.21 1.93 -1.45
N HIS A 96 -19.20 1.22 -2.00
CA HIS A 96 -19.29 0.88 -3.41
C HIS A 96 -19.25 2.14 -4.28
N ASP A 97 -20.13 3.10 -4.00
CA ASP A 97 -20.26 4.31 -4.81
C ASP A 97 -18.99 5.13 -4.80
N TYR A 98 -18.35 5.25 -3.63
CA TYR A 98 -17.05 5.91 -3.53
C TYR A 98 -16.01 5.24 -4.43
N LEU A 99 -15.80 3.93 -4.28
CA LEU A 99 -14.81 3.19 -5.05
C LEU A 99 -15.10 3.27 -6.55
N GLN A 100 -16.35 3.11 -6.96
CA GLN A 100 -16.76 3.21 -8.36
C GLN A 100 -16.56 4.62 -8.93
N GLN A 101 -16.88 5.67 -8.16
CA GLN A 101 -16.69 7.05 -8.58
C GLN A 101 -15.21 7.44 -8.70
N GLN A 102 -14.35 6.97 -7.80
CA GLN A 102 -12.92 7.30 -7.79
C GLN A 102 -12.11 6.51 -8.81
N THR A 103 -12.52 5.28 -9.13
CA THR A 103 -11.77 4.40 -10.04
C THR A 103 -12.34 4.36 -11.46
N LYS A 104 -13.62 4.72 -11.62
CA LYS A 104 -14.39 4.51 -12.86
C LYS A 104 -14.46 3.04 -13.30
N GLN A 105 -14.13 2.12 -12.41
CA GLN A 105 -14.21 0.67 -12.65
C GLN A 105 -15.47 0.10 -12.00
N PRO A 106 -16.06 -0.95 -12.58
CA PRO A 106 -17.21 -1.63 -11.97
C PRO A 106 -16.77 -2.30 -10.66
N ILE A 107 -17.51 -2.04 -9.58
CA ILE A 107 -17.28 -2.65 -8.28
C ILE A 107 -18.42 -3.62 -7.99
N ALA A 108 -18.12 -4.92 -7.85
CA ALA A 108 -19.18 -5.89 -7.59
C ALA A 108 -19.68 -5.79 -6.14
N MET A 109 -20.99 -5.89 -5.95
CA MET A 109 -21.64 -5.98 -4.64
C MET A 109 -22.27 -7.34 -4.44
N LYS A 110 -22.10 -7.91 -3.24
CA LYS A 110 -22.71 -9.19 -2.83
C LYS A 110 -23.32 -9.08 -1.44
N SER A 111 -24.63 -9.29 -1.34
CA SER A 111 -25.26 -9.49 -0.02
C SER A 111 -24.94 -10.90 0.50
N VAL A 112 -24.74 -11.01 1.82
CA VAL A 112 -24.43 -12.23 2.53
C VAL A 112 -25.45 -12.43 3.64
N GLU A 113 -26.23 -13.51 3.54
CA GLU A 113 -27.17 -13.91 4.57
C GLU A 113 -26.63 -15.09 5.36
N LEU A 114 -26.24 -14.83 6.61
CA LEU A 114 -25.81 -15.85 7.56
C LEU A 114 -26.71 -15.75 8.78
N LYS A 115 -27.09 -16.90 9.33
CA LYS A 115 -27.88 -17.01 10.55
C LYS A 115 -27.02 -17.65 11.62
N ASP A 116 -27.08 -17.08 12.81
CA ASP A 116 -26.44 -17.68 13.98
C ASP A 116 -27.02 -19.06 14.24
N THR A 117 -26.18 -19.95 14.76
CA THR A 117 -26.59 -21.27 15.27
C THR A 117 -26.30 -21.34 16.77
N ASP A 118 -26.61 -22.46 17.40
CA ASP A 118 -26.23 -22.71 18.80
C ASP A 118 -24.71 -22.84 18.96
N GLN A 119 -23.98 -23.15 17.90
CA GLN A 119 -22.54 -23.40 17.91
C GLN A 119 -21.71 -22.27 17.29
N VAL A 120 -22.28 -21.46 16.39
CA VAL A 120 -21.56 -20.43 15.65
C VAL A 120 -22.32 -19.11 15.69
N LYS A 121 -21.61 -18.03 16.04
CA LYS A 121 -22.11 -16.66 16.00
C LYS A 121 -21.35 -15.86 14.96
N TYR A 122 -22.07 -15.20 14.06
CA TYR A 122 -21.48 -14.41 12.97
C TYR A 122 -21.42 -12.93 13.32
N ASN A 123 -20.24 -12.34 13.19
CA ASN A 123 -20.11 -10.89 13.26
C ASN A 123 -20.53 -10.23 11.94
N LEU A 124 -21.83 -9.99 11.82
CA LEU A 124 -22.44 -9.33 10.66
C LEU A 124 -22.51 -7.79 10.83
N LYS A 125 -21.63 -7.18 11.62
CA LYS A 125 -21.60 -5.71 11.87
C LYS A 125 -20.57 -4.96 11.01
N GLN A 126 -20.19 -5.54 9.88
CA GLN A 126 -19.09 -5.05 9.07
C GLN A 126 -19.34 -5.33 7.59
N VAL A 127 -18.88 -4.41 6.74
CA VAL A 127 -18.77 -4.57 5.29
C VAL A 127 -17.35 -5.06 5.00
N ILE A 128 -17.21 -6.00 4.07
CA ILE A 128 -15.94 -6.57 3.67
C ILE A 128 -15.66 -6.15 2.23
N VAL A 129 -14.54 -5.48 2.00
CA VAL A 129 -14.01 -5.25 0.66
C VAL A 129 -12.92 -6.27 0.40
N THR A 130 -13.22 -7.28 -0.41
CA THR A 130 -12.24 -8.27 -0.84
C THR A 130 -11.46 -7.73 -2.03
N LEU A 131 -10.17 -7.53 -1.83
CA LEU A 131 -9.23 -7.08 -2.84
C LEU A 131 -8.57 -8.29 -3.50
N TYR A 132 -8.51 -8.31 -4.82
CA TYR A 132 -7.82 -9.34 -5.59
C TYR A 132 -6.59 -8.73 -6.25
N PHE A 133 -5.48 -9.42 -6.08
CA PHE A 133 -4.18 -9.13 -6.66
C PHE A 133 -3.90 -10.17 -7.74
N ASN A 134 -2.95 -9.90 -8.64
CA ASN A 134 -2.42 -10.89 -9.59
C ASN A 134 -2.14 -12.20 -8.89
#